data_AF-Q58417-F1
#
_entry.id   AF-Q58417-F1
#
_cell.length_a   1.000
_cell.length_b   1.000
_cell.length_c   1.000
_cell.angle_alpha   90.00
_cell.angle_beta   90.00
_cell.angle_gamma   90.00
#
_symmetry.space_group_name_H-M   'P 1'
#
loop_
_entity.id
_entity.type
_entity.pdbx_description
1 polymer ?
#
loop_
_entity_poly.entity_id
_entity_poly.type
_entity_poly.pdbx_seq_one_letter_code
_entity_poly.pdbx_strand_id
1 'polypeptide(L)'
;MPKKFDDIVNEMDRKIELLGEEIIKNLNLSVEGYCTNKKDICNLVIYKNNNIIKNLESLEMYSVKALCLYRPVSKDLRKLLTIIKLCSMLEKIEECAVKISFVLLNSKFNFDRNDKYIKRMASLTEEIIY
;
A
#
# COMPACT_ATOMS: atom_id res chain seq x y z
N MET A 1 5.02 7.17 -31.43
CA MET A 1 5.36 7.13 -30.00
C MET A 1 4.19 6.97 -29.02
N PRO A 2 2.97 7.52 -29.23
CA PRO A 2 1.93 7.52 -28.18
C PRO A 2 1.49 6.12 -27.73
N LYS A 3 1.40 5.14 -28.65
CA LYS A 3 1.11 3.74 -28.29
C LYS A 3 2.03 3.21 -27.18
N LYS A 4 3.32 3.53 -27.23
CA LYS A 4 4.29 3.11 -26.19
C LYS A 4 4.05 3.80 -24.85
N PHE A 5 3.55 5.03 -24.84
CA PHE A 5 3.24 5.74 -23.61
C PHE A 5 2.00 5.16 -22.94
N ASP A 6 0.93 4.96 -23.71
CA ASP A 6 -0.31 4.35 -23.20
C ASP A 6 -0.03 2.94 -22.64
N ASP A 7 0.80 2.14 -23.31
CA ASP A 7 1.20 0.81 -22.83
C ASP A 7 1.90 0.88 -21.47
N ILE A 8 2.80 1.84 -21.29
CA ILE A 8 3.54 2.04 -20.03
C ILE A 8 2.60 2.47 -18.90
N VAL A 9 1.70 3.42 -19.17
CA VAL A 9 0.71 3.87 -18.18
C VAL A 9 -0.20 2.72 -17.78
N ASN A 10 -0.68 1.93 -18.73
CA ASN A 10 -1.50 0.75 -18.45
C ASN A 10 -0.73 -0.31 -17.63
N GLU A 11 0.57 -0.47 -17.86
CA GLU A 11 1.42 -1.34 -17.04
C GLU A 11 1.54 -0.81 -15.60
N MET A 12 1.72 0.51 -15.44
CA MET A 12 1.78 1.15 -14.12
C MET A 12 0.46 1.03 -13.36
N ASP A 13 -0.67 1.26 -14.01
CA ASP A 13 -2.01 1.14 -13.41
C ASP A 13 -2.23 -0.28 -12.88
N ARG A 14 -1.92 -1.30 -13.69
CA ARG A 14 -2.00 -2.71 -13.23
C ARG A 14 -1.09 -3.00 -12.05
N LYS A 15 0.12 -2.42 -12.01
CA LYS A 15 1.02 -2.59 -10.86
C LYS A 15 0.47 -1.93 -9.60
N ILE A 16 -0.17 -0.77 -9.72
CA ILE A 16 -0.86 -0.12 -8.59
C ILE A 16 -1.97 -1.02 -8.07
N GLU A 17 -2.82 -1.58 -8.94
CA GLU A 17 -3.92 -2.47 -8.53
C GLU A 17 -3.39 -3.67 -7.73
N LEU A 18 -2.36 -4.35 -8.26
CA LEU A 18 -1.73 -5.50 -7.59
C LEU A 18 -1.12 -5.14 -6.23
N LEU A 19 -0.43 -3.99 -6.13
CA LEU A 19 0.14 -3.52 -4.87
C LEU A 19 -0.96 -3.09 -3.88
N GLY A 20 -2.03 -2.47 -4.36
CA GLY A 20 -3.20 -2.13 -3.55
C GLY A 20 -3.82 -3.36 -2.91
N GLU A 21 -4.03 -4.42 -3.69
CA GLU A 21 -4.51 -5.70 -3.16
C GLU A 21 -3.56 -6.31 -2.13
N GLU A 22 -2.25 -6.27 -2.37
CA GLU A 22 -1.24 -6.80 -1.45
C GLU A 22 -1.26 -6.05 -0.11
N ILE A 23 -1.37 -4.72 -0.16
CA ILE A 23 -1.43 -3.85 1.03
C ILE A 23 -2.71 -4.06 1.82
N ILE A 24 -3.86 -4.21 1.16
CA ILE A 24 -5.11 -4.55 1.86
C ILE A 24 -4.99 -5.90 2.56
N LYS A 25 -4.42 -6.91 1.90
CA LYS A 25 -4.17 -8.21 2.54
C LYS A 25 -3.25 -8.05 3.74
N ASN A 26 -2.22 -7.21 3.66
CA ASN A 26 -1.28 -6.99 4.77
C ASN A 26 -1.91 -6.19 5.93
N LEU A 27 -2.74 -5.18 5.62
CA LEU A 27 -3.54 -4.43 6.60
C LEU A 27 -4.46 -5.36 7.38
N ASN A 28 -5.20 -6.22 6.68
CA ASN A 28 -6.10 -7.20 7.31
C ASN A 28 -5.34 -8.20 8.18
N LEU A 29 -4.20 -8.72 7.71
CA LEU A 29 -3.34 -9.57 8.52
C LEU A 29 -2.86 -8.85 9.79
N SER A 30 -2.52 -7.57 9.68
CA SER A 30 -2.10 -6.76 10.84
C SER A 30 -3.22 -6.60 11.86
N VAL A 31 -4.45 -6.29 11.40
CA VAL A 31 -5.62 -6.18 12.26
C VAL A 31 -5.99 -7.52 12.89
N GLU A 32 -5.95 -8.62 12.14
CA GLU A 32 -6.17 -9.96 12.67
C GLU A 32 -5.13 -10.32 13.73
N GLY A 33 -3.84 -10.14 13.42
CA GLY A 33 -2.74 -10.40 14.33
C GLY A 33 -2.88 -9.61 15.63
N TYR A 34 -3.21 -8.32 15.52
CA TYR A 34 -3.48 -7.45 16.65
C TYR A 34 -4.67 -7.94 17.49
N CYS A 35 -5.84 -8.16 16.89
CA CYS A 35 -7.05 -8.56 17.61
C CYS A 35 -6.94 -9.96 18.23
N THR A 36 -6.15 -10.86 17.64
CA THR A 36 -5.94 -12.24 18.12
C THR A 36 -4.70 -12.40 19.01
N ASN A 37 -3.97 -11.32 19.32
CA ASN A 37 -2.70 -11.35 20.05
C ASN A 37 -1.63 -12.29 19.43
N LYS A 38 -1.68 -12.53 18.12
CA LYS A 38 -0.73 -13.41 17.42
C LYS A 38 0.47 -12.62 16.92
N LYS A 39 1.56 -12.62 17.71
CA LYS A 39 2.82 -11.93 17.37
C LYS A 39 3.45 -12.44 16.08
N ASP A 40 3.31 -13.72 15.76
CA ASP A 40 3.87 -14.30 14.53
C ASP A 40 3.24 -13.69 13.27
N ILE A 41 1.93 -13.42 13.29
CA ILE A 41 1.23 -12.74 12.19
C ILE A 41 1.76 -11.31 12.05
N CYS A 42 1.92 -10.57 13.15
CA CYS A 42 2.47 -9.21 13.12
C CYS A 42 3.93 -9.16 12.63
N ASN A 43 4.75 -10.15 12.99
CA ASN A 43 6.11 -10.27 12.46
C ASN A 43 6.10 -10.53 10.94
N LEU A 44 5.15 -11.35 10.45
CA LEU A 44 4.98 -11.58 9.01
C LEU A 44 4.59 -10.31 8.27
N VAL A 45 3.69 -9.49 8.83
CA VAL A 45 3.30 -8.19 8.26
C VAL A 45 4.52 -7.28 8.08
N ILE A 46 5.35 -7.15 9.12
CA ILE A 46 6.58 -6.34 9.08
C ILE A 46 7.60 -6.91 8.08
N TYR A 47 7.72 -8.23 7.99
CA TYR A 47 8.58 -8.88 7.02
C TYR A 47 8.15 -8.55 5.58
N LYS A 48 6.84 -8.63 5.29
CA LYS A 48 6.28 -8.33 3.96
C LYS A 48 6.41 -6.85 3.57
N ASN A 49 6.28 -5.93 4.52
CA ASN A 49 6.38 -4.49 4.31
C ASN A 49 7.63 -4.10 3.49
N ASN A 50 8.80 -4.68 3.78
CA ASN A 50 10.03 -4.35 3.06
C ASN A 50 9.92 -4.59 1.53
N ASN A 51 9.23 -5.65 1.13
CA ASN A 51 9.03 -5.96 -0.29
C ASN A 51 7.99 -5.03 -0.92
N ILE A 52 6.89 -4.78 -0.21
CA ILE A 52 5.81 -3.88 -0.64
C ILE A 52 6.35 -2.46 -0.89
N ILE A 53 7.07 -1.90 0.08
CA ILE A 53 7.66 -0.55 -0.01
C ILE A 53 8.63 -0.46 -1.18
N LYS A 54 9.53 -1.45 -1.32
CA LYS A 54 10.48 -1.48 -2.44
C LYS A 54 9.78 -1.50 -3.80
N ASN A 55 8.65 -2.21 -3.92
CA ASN A 55 7.88 -2.25 -5.16
C ASN A 55 7.17 -0.91 -5.44
N LEU A 56 6.63 -0.25 -4.40
CA LEU A 56 6.06 1.10 -4.51
C LEU A 56 7.10 2.13 -4.94
N GLU A 57 8.26 2.16 -4.29
CA GLU A 57 9.38 3.04 -4.65
C GLU A 57 9.84 2.81 -6.10
N SER A 58 9.91 1.54 -6.52
CA SER A 58 10.26 1.18 -7.89
C SER A 58 9.24 1.71 -8.91
N LEU A 59 7.95 1.60 -8.60
CA LEU A 59 6.87 2.07 -9.46
C LEU A 59 6.81 3.61 -9.53
N GLU A 60 6.98 4.28 -8.40
CA GLU A 60 7.07 5.74 -8.35
C GLU A 60 8.26 6.24 -9.17
N MET A 61 9.45 5.65 -8.98
CA MET A 61 10.64 5.98 -9.75
C MET A 61 10.45 5.72 -11.25
N TYR A 62 9.75 4.65 -11.62
CA TYR A 62 9.41 4.36 -13.02
C TYR A 62 8.49 5.43 -13.61
N SER A 63 7.53 5.91 -12.83
CA SER A 63 6.59 6.97 -13.20
C SER A 63 7.30 8.32 -13.39
N VAL A 64 8.24 8.66 -12.50
CA VAL A 64 9.09 9.86 -12.64
C VAL A 64 9.96 9.77 -13.89
N LYS A 65 10.57 8.61 -14.17
CA LYS A 65 11.36 8.39 -15.40
C LYS A 65 10.51 8.54 -16.66
N ALA A 66 9.28 8.03 -16.66
CA ALA A 66 8.35 8.20 -17.77
C ALA A 66 7.97 9.68 -17.97
N LEU A 67 7.77 10.42 -16.89
CA LEU A 67 7.51 11.87 -16.93
C LEU A 67 8.66 12.61 -17.62
N CYS A 68 9.91 12.30 -17.24
CA CYS A 68 11.10 12.92 -17.84
C CYS A 68 11.31 12.51 -19.32
N LEU A 69 11.09 11.23 -19.63
CA LEU A 69 11.35 10.68 -20.97
C LEU A 69 10.33 11.18 -21.99
N TYR A 70 9.04 11.12 -21.67
CA TYR A 70 7.96 11.44 -22.59
C TYR A 70 7.49 12.88 -22.52
N ARG A 71 7.77 13.58 -21.40
CA ARG A 71 7.35 14.97 -21.16
C ARG A 71 5.87 15.17 -21.47
N PRO A 72 4.97 14.32 -20.93
CA PRO A 72 3.56 14.38 -21.27
C PRO A 72 2.95 15.70 -20.80
N VAL A 73 1.85 16.10 -21.44
CA VAL A 73 1.10 17.32 -21.11
C VAL A 73 -0.36 17.00 -20.80
N SER A 74 -1.07 17.96 -20.22
CA SER A 74 -2.52 17.92 -20.00
C SER A 74 -3.01 16.62 -19.32
N LYS A 75 -3.71 15.74 -20.05
CA LYS A 75 -4.30 14.52 -19.50
C LYS A 75 -3.25 13.47 -19.14
N ASP A 76 -2.24 13.30 -19.97
CA ASP A 76 -1.20 12.29 -19.79
C ASP A 76 -0.28 12.64 -18.63
N LEU A 77 0.03 13.93 -18.47
CA LEU A 77 0.72 14.43 -17.28
C LEU A 77 -0.08 14.12 -16.02
N ARG A 78 -1.39 14.38 -16.05
CA ARG A 78 -2.27 14.12 -14.91
C ARG A 78 -2.30 12.64 -14.54
N LYS A 79 -2.34 11.73 -15.53
CA LYS A 79 -2.30 10.28 -15.29
C LYS A 79 -1.04 9.86 -14.52
N LEU A 80 0.15 10.26 -14.99
CA LEU A 80 1.40 9.94 -14.28
C LEU A 80 1.45 10.55 -12.87
N LEU A 81 0.98 11.79 -12.70
CA LEU A 81 0.92 12.42 -11.39
C LEU A 81 -0.03 11.69 -10.44
N THR A 82 -1.15 11.16 -10.94
CA THR A 82 -2.07 10.34 -10.16
C THR A 82 -1.38 9.04 -9.71
N ILE A 83 -0.69 8.34 -10.61
CA ILE A 83 0.05 7.11 -10.28
C ILE A 83 1.07 7.37 -9.15
N ILE A 84 1.86 8.44 -9.25
CA ILE A 84 2.82 8.84 -8.20
C ILE A 84 2.12 9.10 -6.86
N LYS A 85 1.00 9.84 -6.88
CA LYS A 85 0.23 10.13 -5.66
C LYS A 85 -0.38 8.88 -5.04
N LEU A 86 -0.86 7.95 -5.86
CA LEU A 86 -1.40 6.68 -5.40
C LEU A 86 -0.31 5.83 -4.72
N CYS A 87 0.92 5.82 -5.26
CA CYS A 87 2.03 5.13 -4.61
C CYS A 87 2.27 5.66 -3.19
N SER A 88 2.33 6.98 -3.03
CA SER A 88 2.50 7.62 -1.72
C SER A 88 1.34 7.35 -0.75
N MET A 89 0.10 7.30 -1.27
CA MET A 89 -1.08 6.96 -0.46
C MET A 89 -1.03 5.50 0.02
N LEU A 90 -0.68 4.57 -0.87
CA LEU A 90 -0.53 3.15 -0.57
C LEU A 90 0.58 2.90 0.45
N GLU A 91 1.71 3.59 0.32
CA GLU A 91 2.80 3.56 1.31
C GLU A 91 2.30 3.96 2.71
N LYS A 92 1.47 5.01 2.81
CA LYS A 92 0.91 5.45 4.10
C LYS A 92 -0.02 4.43 4.73
N ILE A 93 -0.78 3.69 3.93
CA ILE A 93 -1.66 2.61 4.41
C ILE A 93 -0.82 1.45 4.94
N GLU A 94 0.22 1.07 4.19
CA GLU A 94 1.15 0.01 4.62
C GLU A 94 1.92 0.40 5.90
N GLU A 95 2.35 1.67 6.02
CA GLU A 95 2.95 2.21 7.23
C GLU A 95 1.99 2.07 8.45
N CYS A 96 0.70 2.31 8.25
CA CYS A 96 -0.32 2.08 9.29
C CYS A 96 -0.45 0.60 9.66
N ALA A 97 -0.43 -0.32 8.69
CA ALA A 97 -0.43 -1.76 8.95
C ALA A 97 0.77 -2.16 9.82
N VAL A 98 1.97 -1.68 9.49
CA VAL A 98 3.18 -1.91 10.29
C VAL A 98 3.07 -1.33 11.70
N LYS A 99 2.54 -0.12 11.85
CA LYS A 99 2.34 0.52 13.17
C LYS A 99 1.41 -0.29 14.05
N ILE A 100 0.28 -0.78 13.52
CA ILE A 100 -0.64 -1.65 14.27
C ILE A 100 0.09 -2.90 14.79
N SER A 101 0.91 -3.52 13.94
CA SER A 101 1.71 -4.70 14.32
C SER A 101 2.75 -4.38 15.40
N PHE A 102 3.42 -3.23 15.33
CA PHE A 102 4.36 -2.79 16.37
C PHE A 102 3.69 -2.57 17.74
N VAL A 103 2.44 -2.08 17.78
CA VAL A 103 1.70 -1.91 19.04
C VAL A 103 1.56 -3.26 19.76
N LEU A 104 1.24 -4.35 19.05
CA LEU A 104 1.18 -5.68 19.66
C LEU A 104 2.56 -6.16 20.09
N LEU A 105 3.57 -6.06 19.22
CA LEU A 105 4.91 -6.60 19.50
C LEU A 105 5.55 -5.96 20.73
N ASN A 106 5.38 -4.63 20.89
CA ASN A 106 5.89 -3.86 22.02
C ASN A 106 5.02 -4.00 23.29
N SER A 107 3.86 -4.64 23.19
CA SER A 107 2.99 -4.86 24.35
C SER A 107 3.48 -6.03 25.22
N LYS A 108 3.44 -5.81 26.54
CA LYS A 108 3.75 -6.82 27.57
C LYS A 108 2.52 -7.61 28.05
N PHE A 109 1.33 -7.04 27.84
CA PHE A 109 0.08 -7.60 28.35
C PHE A 109 -0.76 -8.19 27.22
N ASN A 110 -1.26 -9.40 27.46
CA ASN A 110 -2.27 -10.05 26.64
C ASN A 110 -3.65 -9.75 27.23
N PHE A 111 -4.26 -8.65 26.81
CA PHE A 111 -5.67 -8.37 27.06
C PHE A 111 -6.47 -8.53 25.77
N ASP A 112 -7.79 -8.56 25.86
CA ASP A 112 -8.65 -8.60 24.67
C ASP A 112 -8.46 -7.32 23.84
N ARG A 113 -7.96 -7.50 22.62
CA ARG A 113 -7.66 -6.43 21.66
C ARG A 113 -8.74 -6.32 20.57
N ASN A 114 -9.92 -6.87 20.80
CA ASN A 114 -11.06 -6.68 19.90
C ASN A 114 -11.54 -5.22 19.90
N ASP A 115 -10.84 -4.41 19.12
CA ASP A 115 -11.19 -3.02 18.89
C ASP A 115 -12.08 -2.91 17.64
N LYS A 116 -13.35 -2.56 17.86
CA LYS A 116 -14.33 -2.33 16.79
C LYS A 116 -13.92 -1.19 15.85
N TYR A 117 -13.17 -0.20 16.35
CA TYR A 117 -12.76 0.96 15.57
C TYR A 117 -11.62 0.59 14.61
N ILE A 118 -10.64 -0.22 15.04
CA ILE A 118 -9.57 -0.68 14.16
C ILE A 118 -10.15 -1.49 13.00
N LYS A 119 -11.07 -2.43 13.28
CA LYS A 119 -11.76 -3.21 12.24
C LYS A 119 -12.56 -2.31 11.30
N ARG A 120 -13.27 -1.32 11.84
CA ARG A 120 -14.02 -0.35 11.03
C ARG A 120 -13.10 0.50 10.16
N MET A 121 -11.98 1.00 10.69
CA MET A 121 -11.03 1.79 9.91
C MET A 121 -10.39 0.95 8.79
N ALA A 122 -10.06 -0.31 9.04
CA ALA A 122 -9.54 -1.20 8.00
C ALA A 122 -10.56 -1.38 6.88
N SER A 123 -11.81 -1.71 7.21
CA SER A 123 -12.90 -1.82 6.22
C SER A 123 -13.12 -0.51 5.44
N LEU A 124 -13.10 0.65 6.10
CA LEU A 124 -13.20 1.94 5.40
C LEU A 124 -11.97 2.22 4.50
N THR A 125 -10.80 1.68 4.84
CA THR A 125 -9.60 1.83 4.01
C THR A 125 -9.69 0.97 2.76
N GLU A 126 -10.29 -0.22 2.85
CA GLU A 126 -10.59 -1.06 1.69
C GLU A 126 -11.52 -0.36 0.71
N GLU A 127 -12.57 0.29 1.20
CA GLU A 127 -13.53 1.05 0.39
C GLU A 127 -12.91 2.26 -0.35
N ILE A 128 -11.71 2.71 0.05
CA ILE A 128 -11.00 3.80 -0.66
C ILE A 128 -10.20 3.26 -1.85
N ILE A 129 -9.79 1.98 -1.79
CA ILE A 129 -8.95 1.35 -2.82
C ILE A 129 -9.81 0.74 -3.94
N TYR A 130 -11.03 0.30 -3.64
CA TYR A 130 -12.00 -0.24 -4.59
C TYR A 130 -13.05 0.80 -5.02
#